data_AF-A0A150TLU1-F1
#
_entry.id   AF-A0A150TLU1-F1
#
_cell.length_a   1.000
_cell.length_b   1.000
_cell.length_c   1.000
_cell.angle_alpha   90.00
_cell.angle_beta   90.00
_cell.angle_gamma   90.00
#
_symmetry.space_group_name_H-M   'P 1'
#
loop_
_entity.id
_entity.type
_entity.pdbx_description
1 polymer ?
#
loop_
_entity_poly.entity_id
_entity_poly.type
_entity_poly.pdbx_seq_one_letter_code
_entity_poly.pdbx_strand_id
1 'polypeptide(L)'
;MFLAAGLAVAGDPAIEYPECNRTATPADLEGAKGAHKAATQFYERADYDRAIQYWKDAYRLDCAAHAVLINIANAYEKKGDRAEAVTALETYLARMPDATDAQTIQDKIQNLRNSIRPAPTPTASESASAPVPPPTLPTASATPSLSAEPPPPPQPPYGYAPWVATGAGVVTLLVGGILTSSGFSDIGAAEDSCPFRVDCEPDVADLGNQGRTHATVGGVLLGLGAAGVAGGLIWELGFNQPRPAASSPAPSAGIRLTPVAGPGAAGVGVSGRF
;
A
#
# COMPACT_ATOMS: atom_id res chain seq x y z
N MET A 1 33.37 -11.11 -50.74
CA MET A 1 33.22 -11.32 -49.28
C MET A 1 32.67 -10.03 -48.70
N PHE A 2 31.35 -9.87 -48.71
CA PHE A 2 30.67 -8.71 -48.12
C PHE A 2 29.93 -9.20 -46.87
N LEU A 3 30.35 -8.69 -45.71
CA LEU A 3 29.70 -8.89 -44.42
C LEU A 3 28.41 -8.07 -44.41
N ALA A 4 27.27 -8.74 -44.53
CA ALA A 4 25.97 -8.14 -44.24
C ALA A 4 25.79 -8.14 -42.71
N ALA A 5 25.98 -6.98 -42.09
CA ALA A 5 25.53 -6.75 -40.72
C ALA A 5 24.01 -6.61 -40.75
N GLY A 6 23.30 -7.62 -40.21
CA GLY A 6 21.87 -7.53 -39.98
C GLY A 6 21.59 -6.50 -38.90
N LEU A 7 20.91 -5.41 -39.25
CA LEU A 7 20.25 -4.56 -38.26
C LEU A 7 19.11 -5.38 -37.66
N ALA A 8 19.25 -5.71 -36.38
CA ALA A 8 18.11 -6.09 -35.56
C ALA A 8 17.16 -4.88 -35.51
N VAL A 9 16.01 -5.00 -36.17
CA VAL A 9 14.88 -4.10 -35.96
C VAL A 9 14.36 -4.42 -34.56
N ALA A 10 14.73 -3.59 -33.59
CA ALA A 10 13.99 -3.50 -32.35
C ALA A 10 12.55 -3.15 -32.73
N GLY A 11 11.60 -4.03 -32.43
CA GLY A 11 10.19 -3.78 -32.72
C GLY A 11 9.77 -2.45 -32.10
N ASP A 12 9.05 -1.64 -32.88
CA ASP A 12 8.33 -0.47 -32.37
C ASP A 12 7.66 -0.82 -31.04
N PRO A 13 7.84 -0.04 -29.97
CA PRO A 13 7.06 -0.22 -28.75
C PRO A 13 5.61 0.06 -29.11
N ALA A 14 4.86 -1.01 -29.38
CA ALA A 14 3.44 -0.96 -29.65
C ALA A 14 2.79 -0.14 -28.53
N ILE A 15 2.25 1.02 -28.87
CA ILE A 15 1.64 1.93 -27.92
C ILE A 15 0.51 1.18 -27.20
N GLU A 16 0.74 0.83 -25.94
CA GLU A 16 -0.13 -0.03 -25.12
C GLU A 16 -1.49 0.64 -24.82
N TYR A 17 -1.57 1.95 -25.01
CA TYR A 17 -2.74 2.80 -24.80
C TYR A 17 -3.08 3.57 -26.09
N PRO A 18 -4.04 3.14 -26.90
CA PRO A 18 -4.30 3.72 -28.22
C PRO A 18 -4.67 5.21 -28.14
N GLU A 19 -4.31 5.97 -29.17
CA GLU A 19 -4.72 7.37 -29.30
C GLU A 19 -6.24 7.49 -29.47
N CYS A 20 -6.81 8.55 -28.89
CA CYS A 20 -8.24 8.82 -28.93
C CYS A 20 -8.68 9.47 -30.24
N ASN A 21 -8.79 8.67 -31.31
CA ASN A 21 -9.16 9.18 -32.63
C ASN A 21 -10.61 8.91 -33.04
N ARG A 22 -11.43 8.33 -32.16
CA ARG A 22 -12.85 8.06 -32.42
C ARG A 22 -13.73 8.45 -31.22
N THR A 23 -14.95 8.86 -31.50
CA THR A 23 -15.98 9.09 -30.48
C THR A 23 -16.65 7.77 -30.11
N ALA A 24 -16.78 7.49 -28.82
CA ALA A 24 -17.45 6.27 -28.33
C ALA A 24 -18.95 6.32 -28.63
N THR A 25 -19.50 5.22 -29.16
CA THR A 25 -20.94 5.04 -29.32
C THR A 25 -21.62 4.69 -27.99
N PRO A 26 -22.95 4.81 -27.84
CA PRO A 26 -23.63 4.35 -26.63
C PRO A 26 -23.36 2.87 -26.30
N ALA A 27 -23.19 2.02 -27.33
CA ALA A 27 -22.83 0.62 -27.15
C ALA A 27 -21.39 0.45 -26.65
N ASP A 28 -20.44 1.27 -27.13
CA ASP A 28 -19.07 1.30 -26.59
C ASP A 28 -19.07 1.71 -25.12
N LEU A 29 -19.80 2.76 -24.75
CA LEU A 29 -19.88 3.24 -23.38
C LEU A 29 -20.45 2.18 -22.44
N GLU A 30 -21.48 1.45 -22.87
CA GLU A 30 -22.04 0.37 -22.08
C GLU A 30 -21.09 -0.83 -21.96
N GLY A 31 -20.42 -1.19 -23.06
CA GLY A 31 -19.35 -2.18 -23.05
C GLY A 31 -18.19 -1.79 -22.12
N ALA A 32 -17.80 -0.51 -22.13
CA ALA A 32 -16.73 0.01 -21.29
C ALA A 32 -17.08 -0.09 -19.79
N LYS A 33 -18.32 0.26 -19.42
CA LYS A 33 -18.82 0.08 -18.04
C LYS A 33 -18.83 -1.39 -17.63
N GLY A 34 -19.28 -2.29 -18.52
CA GLY A 34 -19.28 -3.72 -18.29
C GLY A 34 -17.87 -4.27 -18.06
N ALA A 35 -16.92 -3.90 -18.93
CA ALA A 35 -15.52 -4.26 -18.81
C ALA A 35 -14.89 -3.68 -17.53
N HIS A 36 -15.17 -2.42 -17.20
CA HIS A 36 -14.71 -1.79 -15.95
C HIS A 36 -15.22 -2.54 -14.71
N LYS A 37 -16.51 -2.93 -14.68
CA LYS A 37 -17.08 -3.73 -13.59
C LYS A 37 -16.39 -5.10 -13.46
N ALA A 38 -16.15 -5.78 -14.58
CA ALA A 38 -15.42 -7.04 -14.58
C ALA A 38 -13.98 -6.87 -14.06
N ALA A 39 -13.27 -5.83 -14.50
CA ALA A 39 -11.93 -5.51 -14.05
C ALA A 39 -11.87 -5.30 -12.52
N THR A 40 -12.79 -4.52 -11.96
CA THR A 40 -12.88 -4.28 -10.51
C THR A 40 -13.07 -5.59 -9.74
N GLN A 41 -13.93 -6.49 -10.22
CA GLN A 41 -14.12 -7.80 -9.59
C GLN A 41 -12.87 -8.69 -9.62
N PHE A 42 -12.09 -8.65 -10.71
CA PHE A 42 -10.81 -9.38 -10.77
C PHE A 42 -9.76 -8.75 -9.88
N TYR A 43 -9.70 -7.42 -9.82
CA TYR A 43 -8.79 -6.67 -8.96
C TYR A 43 -9.04 -6.97 -7.48
N GLU A 44 -10.30 -7.00 -7.05
CA GLU A 44 -10.70 -7.34 -5.67
C GLU A 44 -10.29 -8.76 -5.27
N ARG A 45 -10.18 -9.68 -6.24
CA ARG A 45 -9.71 -11.06 -6.03
C ARG A 45 -8.19 -11.22 -6.21
N ALA A 46 -7.45 -10.11 -6.29
CA ALA A 46 -6.03 -10.07 -6.57
C ALA A 46 -5.61 -10.72 -7.91
N ASP A 47 -6.55 -10.90 -8.83
CA ASP A 47 -6.27 -11.37 -10.19
C ASP A 47 -5.96 -10.16 -11.08
N TYR A 48 -4.77 -9.61 -10.86
CA TYR A 48 -4.38 -8.35 -11.48
C TYR A 48 -4.21 -8.48 -12.99
N ASP A 49 -3.77 -9.63 -13.50
CA ASP A 49 -3.66 -9.88 -14.94
C ASP A 49 -5.01 -9.74 -15.65
N ARG A 50 -6.06 -10.39 -15.14
CA ARG A 50 -7.41 -10.24 -15.74
C ARG A 50 -7.96 -8.83 -15.54
N ALA A 51 -7.72 -8.21 -14.37
CA ALA A 51 -8.15 -6.85 -14.12
C ALA A 51 -7.57 -5.85 -15.14
N ILE A 52 -6.25 -5.95 -15.39
CA ILE A 52 -5.54 -5.12 -16.38
C ILE A 52 -6.15 -5.30 -17.76
N GLN A 53 -6.41 -6.54 -18.19
CA GLN A 53 -6.98 -6.80 -19.50
C GLN A 53 -8.37 -6.17 -19.66
N TYR A 54 -9.25 -6.36 -18.68
CA TYR A 54 -10.59 -5.77 -18.75
C TYR A 54 -10.57 -4.24 -18.66
N TRP A 55 -9.65 -3.62 -17.91
CA TRP A 55 -9.51 -2.17 -17.94
C TRP A 55 -8.91 -1.66 -19.25
N LYS A 56 -8.00 -2.39 -19.89
CA LYS A 56 -7.55 -2.08 -21.26
C LYS A 56 -8.70 -2.19 -22.26
N ASP A 57 -9.56 -3.19 -22.12
CA ASP A 57 -10.78 -3.33 -22.94
C ASP A 57 -11.70 -2.13 -22.76
N ALA A 58 -11.96 -1.76 -21.50
CA ALA A 58 -12.74 -0.57 -21.19
C ALA A 58 -12.14 0.69 -21.84
N TYR A 59 -10.81 0.84 -21.79
CA TYR A 59 -10.12 1.99 -22.36
C TYR A 59 -10.08 1.99 -23.90
N ARG A 60 -10.14 0.82 -24.55
CA ARG A 60 -10.30 0.71 -26.01
C ARG A 60 -11.70 1.09 -26.49
N LEU A 61 -12.71 0.86 -25.65
CA LEU A 61 -14.10 1.21 -25.91
C LEU A 61 -14.36 2.70 -25.65
N ASP A 62 -13.91 3.19 -24.51
CA ASP A 62 -13.96 4.59 -24.11
C ASP A 62 -12.58 5.09 -23.68
N CYS A 63 -11.87 5.69 -24.63
CA CYS A 63 -10.53 6.19 -24.38
C CYS A 63 -10.52 7.60 -23.72
N ALA A 64 -11.69 8.28 -23.66
CA ALA A 64 -11.85 9.54 -22.95
C ALA A 64 -11.95 9.34 -21.42
N ALA A 65 -12.21 8.10 -20.98
CA ALA A 65 -12.15 7.70 -19.58
C ALA A 65 -10.70 7.61 -19.06
N HIS A 66 -9.95 8.72 -19.08
CA HIS A 66 -8.54 8.78 -18.71
C HIS A 66 -8.27 8.26 -17.29
N ALA A 67 -9.22 8.38 -16.37
CA ALA A 67 -9.13 7.80 -15.02
C ALA A 67 -8.91 6.28 -15.00
N VAL A 68 -9.30 5.55 -16.06
CA VAL A 68 -9.03 4.11 -16.20
C VAL A 68 -7.53 3.81 -16.23
N LEU A 69 -6.70 4.72 -16.74
CA LEU A 69 -5.23 4.57 -16.74
C LEU A 69 -4.66 4.49 -15.33
N ILE A 70 -5.23 5.22 -14.36
CA ILE A 70 -4.84 5.13 -12.94
C ILE A 70 -5.18 3.75 -12.38
N ASN A 71 -6.33 3.18 -12.73
CA ASN A 71 -6.71 1.84 -12.29
C ASN A 71 -5.78 0.77 -12.88
N ILE A 72 -5.42 0.89 -14.15
CA ILE A 72 -4.43 0.01 -14.80
C ILE A 72 -3.07 0.12 -14.10
N ALA A 73 -2.62 1.34 -13.78
CA ALA A 73 -1.38 1.54 -13.04
C ALA A 73 -1.41 0.87 -11.66
N ASN A 74 -2.48 1.06 -10.90
CA ASN A 74 -2.67 0.45 -9.58
C ASN A 74 -2.60 -1.09 -9.66
N ALA A 75 -3.19 -1.68 -10.70
CA ALA A 75 -3.15 -3.12 -10.94
C ALA A 75 -1.74 -3.62 -11.23
N TYR A 76 -0.99 -2.92 -12.10
CA TYR A 76 0.39 -3.23 -12.39
C TYR A 76 1.28 -3.14 -11.14
N GLU A 77 1.09 -2.12 -10.29
CA GLU A 77 1.80 -2.00 -9.02
C GLU A 77 1.54 -3.17 -8.08
N LYS A 78 0.27 -3.59 -7.96
CA LYS A 78 -0.12 -4.73 -7.12
C LYS A 78 0.40 -6.05 -7.65
N LYS A 79 0.52 -6.18 -8.98
CA LYS A 79 1.16 -7.31 -9.65
C LYS A 79 2.68 -7.33 -9.45
N GLY A 80 3.30 -6.17 -9.28
CA GLY A 80 4.76 -6.00 -9.14
C GLY A 80 5.46 -5.46 -10.40
N ASP A 81 4.70 -5.25 -11.46
CA ASP A 81 5.13 -4.76 -12.78
C ASP A 81 5.20 -3.22 -12.75
N ARG A 82 6.19 -2.69 -12.03
CA ARG A 82 6.27 -1.26 -11.74
C ARG A 82 6.58 -0.40 -12.97
N ALA A 83 7.24 -0.94 -13.99
CA ALA A 83 7.57 -0.19 -15.20
C ALA A 83 6.31 0.12 -16.03
N GLU A 84 5.40 -0.83 -16.10
CA GLU A 84 4.11 -0.75 -16.77
C GLU A 84 3.18 0.20 -16.01
N ALA A 85 3.22 0.19 -14.68
CA ALA A 85 2.52 1.18 -13.86
C ALA A 85 2.98 2.62 -14.15
N VAL A 86 4.30 2.83 -14.25
CA VAL A 86 4.86 4.14 -14.62
C VAL A 86 4.36 4.58 -16.00
N THR A 87 4.38 3.68 -16.98
CA THR A 87 3.92 3.95 -18.36
C THR A 87 2.44 4.38 -18.39
N ALA A 88 1.58 3.71 -17.62
CA ALA A 88 0.17 4.05 -17.50
C ALA A 88 -0.06 5.45 -16.90
N LEU A 89 0.67 5.79 -15.83
CA LEU A 89 0.56 7.09 -15.16
C LEU A 89 1.12 8.25 -16.00
N GLU A 90 2.22 8.02 -16.72
CA GLU A 90 2.75 8.99 -17.69
C GLU A 90 1.75 9.27 -18.80
N THR A 91 1.08 8.22 -19.29
CA THR A 91 0.01 8.36 -20.28
C THR A 91 -1.16 9.17 -19.73
N TYR A 92 -1.53 8.98 -18.46
CA TYR A 92 -2.57 9.77 -17.80
C TYR A 92 -2.20 11.26 -17.78
N LEU A 93 -0.99 11.60 -17.30
CA LEU A 93 -0.53 13.00 -17.24
C LEU A 93 -0.38 13.65 -18.62
N ALA A 94 0.02 12.89 -19.64
CA ALA A 94 0.10 13.39 -21.00
C ALA A 94 -1.27 13.75 -21.58
N ARG A 95 -2.32 13.01 -21.21
CA ARG A 95 -3.70 13.25 -21.68
C ARG A 95 -4.46 14.24 -20.81
N MET A 96 -4.09 14.35 -19.53
CA MET A 96 -4.71 15.23 -18.54
C MET A 96 -3.64 16.12 -17.87
N PRO A 97 -3.04 17.07 -18.61
CA PRO A 97 -1.97 17.93 -18.07
C PRO A 97 -2.43 18.82 -16.92
N ASP A 98 -3.72 19.19 -16.90
CA ASP A 98 -4.33 20.05 -15.89
C ASP A 98 -5.12 19.25 -14.83
N ALA A 99 -4.84 17.96 -14.67
CA ALA A 99 -5.51 17.14 -13.66
C ALA A 99 -5.25 17.69 -12.25
N THR A 100 -6.29 17.73 -11.41
CA THR A 100 -6.19 18.23 -10.03
C THR A 100 -5.27 17.37 -9.16
N ASP A 101 -5.07 16.12 -9.54
CA ASP A 101 -4.19 15.15 -8.90
C ASP A 101 -2.82 15.01 -9.58
N ALA A 102 -2.49 15.87 -10.56
CA ALA A 102 -1.27 15.75 -11.36
C ALA A 102 0.00 15.64 -10.52
N GLN A 103 0.15 16.48 -9.48
CA GLN A 103 1.31 16.44 -8.59
C GLN A 103 1.41 15.10 -7.83
N THR A 104 0.29 14.60 -7.30
CA THR A 104 0.23 13.30 -6.62
C THR A 104 0.65 12.16 -7.55
N ILE A 105 0.22 12.21 -8.82
CA ILE A 105 0.59 11.21 -9.83
C ILE A 105 2.07 11.32 -10.20
N GLN A 106 2.61 12.53 -10.32
CA GLN A 106 4.05 12.74 -10.55
C GLN A 106 4.90 12.17 -9.41
N ASP A 107 4.54 12.44 -8.16
CA ASP A 107 5.27 11.92 -6.99
C ASP A 107 5.24 10.38 -6.98
N LYS A 108 4.09 9.79 -7.32
CA LYS A 108 3.94 8.35 -7.45
C LYS A 108 4.83 7.76 -8.55
N ILE A 109 4.89 8.38 -9.73
CA ILE A 109 5.80 7.99 -10.81
C ILE A 109 7.26 7.99 -10.32
N GLN A 110 7.68 9.03 -9.59
CA GLN A 110 9.05 9.10 -9.06
C GLN A 110 9.33 7.99 -8.05
N ASN A 111 8.39 7.71 -7.14
CA ASN A 111 8.52 6.62 -6.18
C ASN A 111 8.65 5.25 -6.87
N LEU A 112 7.83 5.01 -7.90
CA LEU A 112 7.91 3.79 -8.70
C LEU A 112 9.25 3.68 -9.44
N ARG A 113 9.70 4.74 -10.11
CA ARG A 113 11.00 4.78 -10.79
C ARG A 113 12.17 4.51 -9.83
N ASN A 114 12.14 5.06 -8.63
CA ASN A 114 13.16 4.81 -7.61
C ASN A 114 13.21 3.34 -7.19
N SER A 115 12.07 2.66 -7.18
CA SER A 115 12.00 1.22 -6.85
C SER A 115 12.39 0.27 -8.01
N ILE A 116 12.46 0.79 -9.24
CA ILE A 116 12.90 0.02 -10.43
C ILE A 116 14.41 0.16 -10.64
N ARG A 117 15.03 1.24 -10.15
CA ARG A 117 16.45 1.50 -10.36
C ARG A 117 17.29 0.42 -9.65
N PRO A 118 18.14 -0.34 -10.37
CA PRO A 118 19.11 -1.22 -9.72
C PRO A 118 19.97 -0.37 -8.79
N ALA A 119 20.19 -0.85 -7.57
CA ALA A 119 21.16 -0.21 -6.66
C ALA A 119 22.47 -0.01 -7.44
N PRO A 120 23.09 1.18 -7.38
CA PRO A 120 24.40 1.37 -8.01
C PRO A 120 25.31 0.31 -7.42
N THR A 121 25.68 -0.66 -8.26
CA THR A 121 26.69 -1.65 -7.91
C THR A 121 27.92 -0.82 -7.54
N PRO A 122 28.46 -0.90 -6.32
CA PRO A 122 29.73 -0.28 -6.05
C PRO A 122 30.71 -0.89 -7.05
N THR A 123 31.16 -0.06 -8.00
CA THR A 123 32.24 -0.39 -8.91
C THR A 123 33.46 -0.70 -8.05
N ALA A 124 33.62 -1.97 -7.70
CA ALA A 124 34.88 -2.51 -7.24
C ALA A 124 35.80 -2.55 -8.46
N SER A 125 36.40 -1.40 -8.76
CA SER A 125 37.51 -1.28 -9.69
C SER A 125 38.49 -0.25 -9.15
N GLU A 126 39.24 -0.66 -8.14
CA GLU A 126 40.64 -0.26 -8.01
C GLU A 126 41.41 -1.37 -7.28
N SER A 127 41.54 -2.52 -7.94
CA SER A 127 42.70 -3.38 -7.73
C SER A 127 43.85 -2.74 -8.52
N ALA A 128 44.69 -1.98 -7.82
CA ALA A 128 45.99 -1.55 -8.30
C ALA A 128 47.00 -1.66 -7.15
N SER A 129 47.69 -2.79 -7.15
CA SER A 129 49.03 -3.08 -6.61
C SER A 129 49.64 -2.14 -5.58
N ALA A 130 49.77 -2.63 -4.34
CA ALA A 130 50.82 -2.21 -3.42
C ALA A 130 51.75 -3.41 -3.10
N PRO A 131 53.08 -3.22 -2.93
CA PRO A 131 54.05 -4.31 -2.79
C PRO A 131 53.97 -4.96 -1.40
N VAL A 132 54.12 -6.28 -1.38
CA VAL A 132 54.12 -7.13 -0.18
C VAL A 132 55.41 -6.92 0.63
N PRO A 133 55.35 -6.54 1.93
CA PRO A 133 56.45 -6.71 2.88
C PRO A 133 56.36 -8.09 3.59
N PRO A 134 57.50 -8.62 4.09
CA PRO A 134 57.62 -9.98 4.66
C PRO A 134 56.88 -10.17 6.01
N PRO A 135 56.66 -11.43 6.44
CA PRO A 135 55.74 -11.75 7.53
C PRO A 135 56.37 -11.55 8.90
N THR A 136 55.62 -10.93 9.81
CA THR A 136 55.83 -11.00 11.26
C THR A 136 54.60 -11.63 11.92
N LEU A 137 54.81 -12.79 12.54
CA LEU A 137 53.95 -13.38 13.56
C LEU A 137 54.69 -13.28 14.91
N PRO A 138 54.05 -13.47 16.07
CA PRO A 138 52.67 -13.16 16.47
C PRO A 138 52.66 -12.44 17.84
N THR A 139 51.70 -11.56 18.16
CA THR A 139 51.43 -11.19 19.57
C THR A 139 49.99 -10.71 19.79
N ALA A 140 49.42 -11.22 20.88
CA ALA A 140 48.26 -10.78 21.63
C ALA A 140 46.87 -11.05 21.05
N SER A 141 46.32 -12.17 21.52
CA SER A 141 44.94 -12.33 21.98
C SER A 141 44.18 -11.01 22.19
N ALA A 142 43.34 -10.65 21.23
CA ALA A 142 42.18 -9.83 21.52
C ALA A 142 41.03 -10.78 21.87
N THR A 143 40.75 -10.88 23.17
CA THR A 143 39.49 -11.40 23.67
C THR A 143 38.36 -10.63 23.00
N PRO A 144 37.41 -11.26 22.27
CA PRO A 144 36.26 -10.53 21.76
C PRO A 144 35.43 -10.12 22.97
N SER A 145 35.53 -8.84 23.34
CA SER A 145 34.60 -8.21 24.26
C SER A 145 33.24 -8.21 23.56
N LEU A 146 32.39 -9.16 23.94
CA LEU A 146 30.95 -9.12 23.67
C LEU A 146 30.40 -7.84 24.31
N SER A 147 30.38 -6.74 23.57
CA SER A 147 29.46 -5.64 23.86
C SER A 147 28.07 -6.22 23.71
N ALA A 148 27.39 -6.44 24.84
CA ALA A 148 26.00 -6.77 24.86
C ALA A 148 25.23 -5.65 24.17
N GLU A 149 24.58 -5.97 23.05
CA GLU A 149 23.71 -5.05 22.34
C GLU A 149 22.61 -4.57 23.29
N PRO A 150 22.35 -3.26 23.40
CA PRO A 150 21.29 -2.76 24.28
C PRO A 150 19.95 -3.40 23.89
N PRO A 151 19.09 -3.74 24.87
CA PRO A 151 17.82 -4.39 24.58
C PRO A 151 16.98 -3.50 23.67
N PRO A 152 16.27 -4.09 22.68
CA PRO A 152 15.44 -3.32 21.76
C PRO A 152 14.37 -2.54 22.54
N PRO A 153 13.98 -1.34 22.06
CA PRO A 153 12.96 -0.54 22.73
C PRO A 153 11.64 -1.33 22.83
N PRO A 154 10.84 -1.11 23.90
CA PRO A 154 9.59 -1.81 24.09
C PRO A 154 8.61 -1.46 22.96
N GLN A 155 8.24 -2.47 22.17
CA GLN A 155 7.26 -2.35 21.09
C GLN A 155 5.84 -2.46 21.67
N PRO A 156 4.87 -1.68 21.18
CA PRO A 156 3.48 -1.80 21.58
C PRO A 156 2.89 -3.15 21.12
N PRO A 157 2.01 -3.79 21.92
CA PRO A 157 1.57 -5.17 21.67
C PRO A 157 0.77 -5.36 20.38
N TYR A 158 0.11 -4.32 19.88
CA TYR A 158 -0.72 -4.37 18.67
C TYR A 158 -0.18 -3.51 17.51
N GLY A 159 1.01 -2.93 17.66
CA GLY A 159 1.65 -2.14 16.60
C GLY A 159 0.72 -1.02 16.09
N TYR A 160 0.54 -0.95 14.76
CA TYR A 160 -0.29 0.05 14.09
C TYR A 160 -1.77 -0.35 13.90
N ALA A 161 -2.20 -1.51 14.41
CA ALA A 161 -3.57 -1.99 14.18
C ALA A 161 -4.66 -1.02 14.67
N PRO A 162 -4.54 -0.36 15.85
CA PRO A 162 -5.54 0.63 16.29
C PRO A 162 -5.63 1.86 15.37
N TRP A 163 -4.52 2.26 14.77
CA TRP A 163 -4.48 3.36 13.79
C TRP A 163 -5.17 2.99 12.48
N VAL A 164 -5.03 1.75 12.02
CA VAL A 164 -5.77 1.24 10.85
C VAL A 164 -7.27 1.24 11.12
N ALA A 165 -7.70 0.79 12.31
CA ALA A 165 -9.11 0.80 12.70
C ALA A 165 -9.68 2.23 12.78
N THR A 166 -8.93 3.16 13.36
CA THR A 166 -9.29 4.58 13.42
C THR A 166 -9.42 5.17 12.02
N GLY A 167 -8.44 4.89 11.15
CA GLY A 167 -8.44 5.36 9.76
C GLY A 167 -9.65 4.85 8.96
N ALA A 168 -10.02 3.58 9.11
CA ALA A 168 -11.23 3.02 8.50
C ALA A 168 -12.50 3.73 8.98
N GLY A 169 -12.58 4.07 10.27
CA GLY A 169 -13.68 4.87 10.83
C GLY A 169 -13.79 6.25 10.19
N VAL A 170 -12.66 6.96 10.00
CA VAL A 170 -12.63 8.28 9.35
C VAL A 170 -13.10 8.21 7.90
N VAL A 171 -12.64 7.22 7.11
CA VAL A 171 -13.10 7.05 5.73
C VAL A 171 -14.61 6.81 5.68
N THR A 172 -15.13 5.99 6.59
CA THR A 172 -16.57 5.71 6.69
C THR A 172 -17.38 6.96 7.02
N LEU A 173 -16.86 7.83 7.92
CA LEU A 173 -17.47 9.13 8.23
C LEU A 173 -17.55 10.02 6.99
N LEU A 174 -16.49 10.10 6.20
CA LEU A 174 -16.46 10.94 4.99
C LEU A 174 -17.50 10.47 3.96
N VAL A 175 -17.56 9.16 3.69
CA VAL A 175 -18.55 8.58 2.76
C VAL A 175 -19.97 8.80 3.29
N GLY A 176 -20.21 8.57 4.58
CA GLY A 176 -21.51 8.82 5.21
C GLY A 176 -21.93 10.28 5.14
N GLY A 177 -20.99 11.21 5.33
CA GLY A 177 -21.23 12.66 5.23
C GLY A 177 -21.66 13.08 3.84
N ILE A 178 -20.98 12.60 2.80
CA ILE A 178 -21.31 12.90 1.39
C ILE A 178 -22.72 12.39 1.08
N LEU A 179 -22.99 11.10 1.32
CA LEU A 179 -24.31 10.50 1.07
C LEU A 179 -25.44 11.21 1.82
N THR A 180 -25.20 11.60 3.07
CA THR A 180 -26.20 12.32 3.86
C THR A 180 -26.47 13.70 3.29
N SER A 181 -25.42 14.43 2.89
CA SER A 181 -25.56 15.78 2.30
C SER A 181 -26.31 15.77 0.97
N SER A 182 -25.97 14.84 0.07
CA SER A 182 -26.69 14.68 -1.20
C SER A 182 -28.12 14.19 -0.97
N GLY A 183 -28.33 13.31 0.01
CA GLY A 183 -29.66 12.84 0.38
C GLY A 183 -30.59 13.99 0.80
N PHE A 184 -30.10 14.92 1.63
CA PHE A 184 -30.88 16.09 2.02
C PHE A 184 -31.13 17.08 0.87
N SER A 185 -30.19 17.25 -0.05
CA SER A 185 -30.42 18.10 -1.23
C SER A 185 -31.49 17.52 -2.15
N ASP A 186 -31.46 16.20 -2.38
CA ASP A 186 -32.43 15.52 -3.25
C ASP A 186 -33.85 15.56 -2.65
N ILE A 187 -33.96 15.39 -1.32
CA ILE A 187 -35.22 15.54 -0.60
C ILE A 187 -35.77 16.96 -0.74
N GLY A 188 -34.92 17.99 -0.55
CA GLY A 188 -35.32 19.39 -0.69
C GLY A 188 -35.79 19.72 -2.11
N ALA A 189 -35.03 19.29 -3.13
CA ALA A 189 -35.40 19.50 -4.53
C ALA A 189 -36.73 18.82 -4.90
N ALA A 190 -36.98 17.62 -4.36
CA ALA A 190 -38.25 16.92 -4.56
C ALA A 190 -39.41 17.62 -3.84
N GLU A 191 -39.18 18.19 -2.66
CA GLU A 191 -40.18 18.95 -1.90
C GLU A 191 -40.53 20.28 -2.56
N ASP A 192 -39.55 21.00 -3.09
CA ASP A 192 -39.76 22.24 -3.84
C ASP A 192 -40.61 21.99 -5.10
N SER A 193 -40.42 20.83 -5.73
CA SER A 193 -41.15 20.44 -6.95
C SER A 193 -42.53 19.83 -6.66
N CYS A 194 -42.68 19.11 -5.55
CA CYS A 194 -43.94 18.48 -5.13
C CYS A 194 -44.23 18.70 -3.63
N PRO A 195 -44.64 19.92 -3.22
CA PRO A 195 -44.73 20.29 -1.81
C PRO A 195 -45.81 19.53 -1.03
N PHE A 196 -46.92 19.17 -1.68
CA PHE A 196 -48.01 18.45 -1.04
C PHE A 196 -47.81 16.93 -1.01
N ARG A 197 -46.80 16.40 -1.73
CA ARG A 197 -46.51 14.96 -1.86
C ARG A 197 -47.70 14.10 -2.28
N VAL A 198 -48.61 14.67 -3.06
CA VAL A 198 -49.79 14.00 -3.62
C VAL A 198 -49.68 14.09 -5.14
N ASP A 199 -49.89 12.98 -5.84
CA ASP A 199 -49.86 12.87 -7.31
C ASP A 199 -48.60 13.50 -7.95
N CYS A 200 -47.43 13.26 -7.34
CA CYS A 200 -46.16 13.75 -7.87
C CYS A 200 -45.79 13.03 -9.18
N GLU A 201 -45.12 13.76 -10.08
CA GLU A 201 -44.41 13.18 -11.23
C GLU A 201 -43.50 12.02 -10.73
N PRO A 202 -43.49 10.84 -11.40
CA PRO A 202 -42.72 9.68 -10.96
C PRO A 202 -41.26 9.99 -10.67
N ASP A 203 -40.60 10.77 -11.54
CA ASP A 203 -39.19 11.13 -11.39
C ASP A 203 -38.91 11.98 -10.13
N VAL A 204 -39.85 12.85 -9.75
CA VAL A 204 -39.75 13.69 -8.54
C VAL A 204 -39.95 12.84 -7.28
N ALA A 205 -40.90 11.90 -7.33
CA ALA A 205 -41.11 10.96 -6.24
C ALA A 205 -39.89 10.04 -6.05
N ASP A 206 -39.32 9.54 -7.14
CA ASP A 206 -38.13 8.70 -7.13
C ASP A 206 -36.90 9.45 -6.61
N LEU A 207 -36.69 10.70 -7.03
CA LEU A 207 -35.63 11.56 -6.50
C LEU A 207 -35.74 11.72 -4.97
N GLY A 208 -36.95 12.00 -4.47
CA GLY A 208 -37.18 12.13 -3.02
C GLY A 208 -37.00 10.82 -2.25
N ASN A 209 -37.38 9.68 -2.84
CA ASN A 209 -37.18 8.35 -2.26
C ASN A 209 -35.70 7.94 -2.25
N GLN A 210 -34.97 8.25 -3.32
CA GLN A 210 -33.54 8.07 -3.40
C GLN A 210 -32.82 8.95 -2.38
N GLY A 211 -33.21 10.22 -2.26
CA GLY A 211 -32.66 11.14 -1.26
C GLY A 211 -32.84 10.63 0.17
N ARG A 212 -34.02 10.09 0.51
CA ARG A 212 -34.27 9.42 1.81
C ARG A 212 -33.38 8.21 2.03
N THR A 213 -33.17 7.41 0.98
CA THR A 213 -32.30 6.24 1.03
C THR A 213 -30.86 6.67 1.29
N HIS A 214 -30.36 7.68 0.57
CA HIS A 214 -29.03 8.25 0.75
C HIS A 214 -28.84 8.85 2.15
N ALA A 215 -29.81 9.61 2.67
CA ALA A 215 -29.77 10.16 4.01
C ALA A 215 -29.77 9.07 5.09
N THR A 216 -30.56 8.02 4.91
CA THR A 216 -30.62 6.89 5.87
C THR A 216 -29.31 6.10 5.88
N VAL A 217 -28.84 5.69 4.70
CA VAL A 217 -27.58 4.95 4.57
C VAL A 217 -26.40 5.80 5.07
N GLY A 218 -26.36 7.06 4.67
CA GLY A 218 -25.36 8.03 5.11
C GLY A 218 -25.34 8.20 6.64
N GLY A 219 -26.53 8.33 7.26
CA GLY A 219 -26.66 8.42 8.72
C GLY A 219 -26.15 7.18 9.46
N VAL A 220 -26.43 5.98 8.94
CA VAL A 220 -25.89 4.71 9.50
C VAL A 220 -24.36 4.68 9.39
N LEU A 221 -23.81 5.06 8.24
CA LEU A 221 -22.36 5.13 8.04
C LEU A 221 -21.69 6.15 8.96
N LEU A 222 -22.33 7.30 9.19
CA LEU A 222 -21.85 8.30 10.14
C LEU A 222 -21.79 7.72 11.57
N GLY A 223 -22.84 7.02 12.01
CA GLY A 223 -22.87 6.35 13.32
C GLY A 223 -21.77 5.29 13.46
N LEU A 224 -21.63 4.41 12.47
CA LEU A 224 -20.62 3.36 12.45
C LEU A 224 -19.20 3.92 12.39
N GLY A 225 -18.97 4.93 11.55
CA GLY A 225 -17.68 5.60 11.43
C GLY A 225 -17.26 6.27 12.73
N ALA A 226 -18.18 6.99 13.38
CA ALA A 226 -17.93 7.63 14.69
C ALA A 226 -17.60 6.59 15.76
N ALA A 227 -18.35 5.48 15.81
CA ALA A 227 -18.06 4.37 16.71
C ALA A 227 -16.69 3.72 16.42
N GLY A 228 -16.33 3.57 15.15
CA GLY A 228 -15.03 3.04 14.72
C GLY A 228 -13.86 3.92 15.15
N VAL A 229 -13.98 5.25 14.99
CA VAL A 229 -12.96 6.20 15.45
C VAL A 229 -12.82 6.14 16.97
N ALA A 230 -13.93 6.20 17.70
CA ALA A 230 -13.90 6.13 19.16
C ALA A 230 -13.30 4.79 19.64
N GLY A 231 -13.70 3.67 19.03
CA GLY A 231 -13.18 2.35 19.35
C GLY A 231 -11.68 2.20 19.06
N GLY A 232 -11.20 2.72 17.93
CA GLY A 232 -9.79 2.72 17.57
C GLY A 232 -8.94 3.55 18.55
N LEU A 233 -9.42 4.73 18.94
CA LEU A 233 -8.76 5.57 19.95
C LEU A 233 -8.75 4.91 21.34
N ILE A 234 -9.86 4.28 21.74
CA ILE A 234 -9.92 3.52 23.00
C ILE A 234 -8.94 2.35 22.98
N TRP A 235 -8.83 1.63 21.85
CA TRP A 235 -7.86 0.55 21.69
C TRP A 235 -6.43 1.08 21.83
N GLU A 236 -6.08 2.14 21.10
CA GLU A 236 -4.75 2.73 21.14
C GLU A 236 -4.36 3.17 22.56
N LEU A 237 -5.22 3.93 23.23
CA LEU A 237 -4.91 4.52 24.53
C LEU A 237 -5.01 3.52 25.70
N GLY A 238 -5.93 2.56 25.61
CA GLY A 238 -6.25 1.63 26.70
C GLY A 238 -5.49 0.30 26.62
N PHE A 239 -5.20 -0.19 25.42
CA PHE A 239 -4.70 -1.57 25.24
C PHE A 239 -3.42 -1.67 24.41
N ASN A 240 -2.97 -0.60 23.75
CA ASN A 240 -1.74 -0.60 22.95
C ASN A 240 -0.52 0.05 23.66
N GLN A 241 -0.60 0.24 24.98
CA GLN A 241 0.51 0.79 25.77
C GLN A 241 1.70 -0.20 25.79
N PRO A 242 2.95 0.27 25.55
CA PRO A 242 4.14 -0.57 25.72
C PRO A 242 4.22 -1.07 27.16
N ARG A 243 4.30 -2.38 27.35
CA ARG A 243 4.57 -2.92 28.68
C ARG A 243 6.02 -2.59 29.04
N PRO A 244 6.30 -2.07 30.25
CA PRO A 244 7.67 -2.00 30.74
C PRO A 244 8.30 -3.38 30.57
N ALA A 245 9.49 -3.44 29.97
CA ALA A 245 10.24 -4.68 29.90
C ALA A 245 10.31 -5.24 31.32
N ALA A 246 9.86 -6.49 31.50
CA ALA A 246 10.01 -7.17 32.77
C ALA A 246 11.47 -7.02 33.16
N SER A 247 11.74 -6.36 34.29
CA SER A 247 13.08 -6.19 34.83
C SER A 247 13.75 -7.55 34.74
N SER A 248 14.84 -7.66 33.96
CA SER A 248 15.63 -8.89 33.96
C SER A 248 15.87 -9.24 35.43
N PRO A 249 15.58 -10.48 35.89
CA PRO A 249 15.86 -10.83 37.27
C PRO A 249 17.31 -10.46 37.52
N ALA A 250 17.55 -9.62 38.54
CA ALA A 250 18.88 -9.17 38.91
C ALA A 250 19.81 -10.40 38.91
N PRO A 251 21.08 -10.29 38.45
CA PRO A 251 21.98 -11.42 38.43
C PRO A 251 22.04 -12.01 39.84
N SER A 252 21.33 -13.12 40.05
CA SER A 252 21.33 -13.80 41.33
C SER A 252 22.69 -14.46 41.42
N ALA A 253 23.53 -13.98 42.34
CA ALA A 253 24.81 -14.61 42.66
C ALA A 253 24.56 -16.11 42.88
N GLY A 254 24.97 -16.92 41.91
CA GLY A 254 24.71 -18.34 41.87
C GLY A 254 25.97 -19.09 42.25
N ILE A 255 25.96 -19.74 43.41
CA ILE A 255 27.04 -20.65 43.80
C ILE A 255 26.67 -22.04 43.27
N ARG A 256 27.49 -22.56 42.33
CA ARG A 256 27.38 -23.92 41.81
C ARG A 256 28.42 -24.79 42.48
N LEU A 257 27.94 -25.80 43.20
CA LEU A 257 28.74 -26.87 43.80
C LEU A 257 28.85 -28.04 42.82
N THR A 258 30.07 -28.46 42.52
CA THR A 258 30.37 -29.59 41.62
C THR A 258 31.12 -30.66 42.40
N PRO A 259 30.56 -31.86 42.60
CA PRO A 259 31.29 -32.95 43.23
C PRO A 259 32.40 -33.44 42.28
N VAL A 260 33.58 -33.71 42.83
CA VAL A 260 34.72 -34.25 42.10
C VAL A 260 35.18 -35.51 42.82
N ALA A 261 35.31 -36.62 42.09
CA ALA A 261 35.80 -37.89 42.61
C ALA A 261 36.92 -38.42 41.72
N GLY A 262 37.99 -38.91 42.35
CA GLY A 262 39.13 -39.56 41.70
C GLY A 262 39.74 -40.65 42.58
N PRO A 263 40.68 -41.45 42.05
CA PRO A 263 41.28 -42.56 42.80
C PRO A 263 42.01 -42.05 44.06
N GLY A 264 41.40 -42.26 45.22
CA GLY A 264 41.95 -41.86 46.54
C GLY A 264 41.42 -40.55 47.12
N ALA A 265 40.53 -39.80 46.44
CA ALA A 265 39.96 -38.58 46.99
C ALA A 265 38.56 -38.24 46.41
N ALA A 266 37.69 -37.70 47.26
CA ALA A 266 36.42 -37.10 46.87
C ALA A 266 36.30 -35.71 47.52
N GLY A 267 35.79 -34.73 46.77
CA GLY A 267 35.61 -33.36 47.24
C GLY A 267 34.49 -32.64 46.50
N VAL A 268 34.28 -31.37 46.86
CA VAL A 268 33.29 -30.49 46.21
C VAL A 268 34.00 -29.22 45.77
N GLY A 269 34.02 -28.97 44.46
CA GLY A 269 34.44 -27.69 43.90
C GLY A 269 33.31 -26.68 44.01
N VAL A 270 33.61 -25.47 44.47
CA VAL A 270 32.65 -24.36 44.54
C VAL A 270 33.02 -23.35 43.46
N SER A 271 32.07 -23.01 42.60
CA SER A 271 32.23 -21.94 41.62
C SER A 271 31.10 -20.93 41.76
N GLY A 272 31.44 -19.65 41.79
CA GLY A 272 30.48 -18.55 41.84
C GLY A 272 30.60 -17.67 40.60
N ARG A 273 29.49 -17.06 40.20
CA ARG A 273 29.50 -15.88 39.33
C ARG A 273 28.99 -14.72 40.18
N PHE A 274 29.85 -13.72 40.36
CA PHE A 274 29.60 -12.46 41.07
C PHE A 274 29.49 -11.34 40.04
#